data_AF-A0A965R7E1-F1
#
_entry.id   AF-A0A965R7E1-F1
#
_cell.length_a   1.000
_cell.length_b   1.000
_cell.length_c   1.000
_cell.angle_alpha   90.00
_cell.angle_beta   90.00
_cell.angle_gamma   90.00
#
_symmetry.space_group_name_H-M   'P 1'
#
loop_
_entity.id
_entity.type
_entity.pdbx_description
1 polymer ?
#
loop_
_entity_poly.entity_id
_entity_poly.type
_entity_poly.pdbx_seq_one_letter_code
_entity_poly.pdbx_strand_id
1 'polypeptide(L)'
;MENQLQNSKKSELQSTRQNLIGNWIKNKEEYEVVNAHMDKLLMECTKDEQLKLLDLLGEWRYYLGINKEVDAKELLIIGKFIVNNFGDFSINEIKLAMEMSINFKLDVENNPYNQFSVFYVATILNAYKDYRAKIMNKVVYEYNKEVRRKEKEAMATPENLAKQMRELIRSEYDQYLKDGEVYDTFSAMFNYLRKQKRLDLSKEMGNEALEYGKNKASNEISKNNLYTLYRNKESRDNLINRYARCYCVMKYFDNNKIEDILKLITENDFV
;
A
#
# COMPACT_ATOMS: atom_id res chain seq x y z
N MET A 1 -12.54 20.93 -23.10
CA MET A 1 -12.47 19.71 -22.28
C MET A 1 -11.02 19.28 -21.99
N GLU A 2 -10.10 19.33 -22.95
CA GLU A 2 -8.69 18.95 -22.73
C GLU A 2 -7.94 19.83 -21.72
N ASN A 3 -8.17 21.14 -21.70
CA ASN A 3 -7.57 22.06 -20.71
C ASN A 3 -8.06 21.84 -19.26
N GLN A 4 -9.25 21.27 -19.05
CA GLN A 4 -9.77 20.98 -17.71
C GLN A 4 -9.23 19.66 -17.17
N LEU A 5 -9.04 18.65 -18.03
CA LEU A 5 -8.39 17.38 -17.67
C LEU A 5 -6.88 17.55 -17.38
N GLN A 6 -6.19 18.45 -18.10
CA GLN A 6 -4.77 18.74 -17.83
C GLN A 6 -4.59 19.50 -16.50
N ASN A 7 -5.51 20.41 -16.16
CA ASN A 7 -5.48 21.12 -14.89
C ASN A 7 -5.85 20.24 -13.69
N SER A 8 -6.78 19.28 -13.83
CA SER A 8 -7.12 18.35 -12.74
C SER A 8 -5.98 17.36 -12.46
N LYS A 9 -5.30 16.85 -13.49
CA LYS A 9 -4.12 15.99 -13.33
C LYS A 9 -2.94 16.75 -12.69
N LYS A 10 -2.71 18.02 -13.06
CA LYS A 10 -1.69 18.86 -12.41
C LYS A 10 -2.02 19.16 -10.95
N SER A 11 -3.29 19.38 -10.60
CA SER A 11 -3.70 19.62 -9.20
C SER A 11 -3.64 18.35 -8.35
N GLU A 12 -3.95 17.17 -8.90
CA GLU A 12 -3.79 15.87 -8.22
C GLU A 12 -2.31 15.50 -8.01
N LEU A 13 -1.44 15.77 -8.98
CA LEU A 13 0.02 15.60 -8.82
C LEU A 13 0.60 16.58 -7.79
N GLN A 14 0.11 17.82 -7.74
CA GLN A 14 0.51 18.80 -6.72
C GLN A 14 -0.02 18.47 -5.31
N SER A 15 -1.24 17.94 -5.19
CA SER A 15 -1.77 17.48 -3.89
C SER A 15 -1.04 16.22 -3.42
N THR A 16 -0.72 15.28 -4.32
CA THR A 16 0.10 14.11 -4.00
C THR A 16 1.51 14.50 -3.58
N ARG A 17 2.10 15.53 -4.18
CA ARG A 17 3.38 16.12 -3.75
C ARG A 17 3.28 16.60 -2.30
N GLN A 18 2.36 17.50 -1.95
CA GLN A 18 2.25 18.04 -0.57
C GLN A 18 1.91 16.98 0.50
N ASN A 19 1.31 15.84 0.11
CA ASN A 19 0.81 14.84 1.05
C ASN A 19 1.83 13.79 1.52
N LEU A 20 3.04 13.75 0.96
CA LEU A 20 4.05 12.75 1.38
C LEU A 20 4.82 13.15 2.65
N ILE A 21 4.76 14.42 3.05
CA ILE A 21 5.36 14.90 4.30
C ILE A 21 4.35 14.70 5.43
N GLY A 22 4.65 13.80 6.36
CA GLY A 22 3.79 13.52 7.50
C GLY A 22 4.46 12.64 8.55
N ASN A 23 3.67 12.17 9.52
CA ASN A 23 4.16 11.45 10.70
C ASN A 23 4.81 10.07 10.39
N TRP A 24 4.74 9.61 9.14
CA TRP A 24 5.41 8.37 8.70
C TRP A 24 6.87 8.57 8.27
N ILE A 25 7.34 9.83 8.18
CA ILE A 25 8.76 10.17 8.06
C ILE A 25 9.37 10.08 9.47
N LYS A 26 10.35 9.20 9.66
CA LYS A 26 10.82 8.82 10.99
C LYS A 26 12.03 9.62 11.47
N ASN A 27 12.79 10.19 10.55
CA ASN A 27 14.03 10.89 10.88
C ASN A 27 14.31 12.03 9.88
N LYS A 28 15.30 12.85 10.24
CA LYS A 28 15.72 14.02 9.45
C LYS A 28 16.22 13.65 8.05
N GLU A 29 16.90 12.53 7.90
CA GLU A 29 17.48 12.10 6.62
C GLU A 29 16.39 11.67 5.61
N GLU A 30 15.38 10.93 6.07
CA GLU A 30 14.19 10.61 5.28
C GLU A 30 13.46 11.89 4.85
N TYR A 31 13.33 12.86 5.76
CA TYR A 31 12.72 14.16 5.46
C TYR A 31 13.48 14.90 4.37
N GLU A 32 14.81 15.00 4.47
CA GLU A 32 15.65 15.69 3.50
C GLU A 32 15.52 15.07 2.11
N VAL A 33 15.55 13.73 2.02
CA VAL A 33 15.38 13.01 0.75
C VAL A 33 13.99 13.24 0.15
N VAL A 34 12.93 13.10 0.94
CA VAL A 34 11.55 13.31 0.46
C VAL A 34 11.36 14.75 0.00
N ASN A 35 11.84 15.71 0.78
CA ASN A 35 11.71 17.13 0.48
C ASN A 35 12.47 17.48 -0.81
N ALA A 36 13.72 17.04 -0.95
CA ALA A 36 14.50 17.26 -2.16
C ALA A 36 13.88 16.59 -3.39
N HIS A 37 13.29 15.40 -3.24
CA HIS A 37 12.62 14.68 -4.33
C HIS A 37 11.34 15.38 -4.82
N MET A 38 10.72 16.20 -3.96
CA MET A 38 9.51 16.96 -4.32
C MET A 38 9.81 18.27 -5.05
N ASP A 39 11.07 18.70 -5.08
CA ASP A 39 11.49 19.91 -5.77
C ASP A 39 11.38 19.80 -7.29
N LYS A 40 11.56 20.94 -7.95
CA LYS A 40 11.58 21.04 -9.42
C LYS A 40 12.70 20.18 -10.01
N LEU A 41 12.35 19.39 -11.02
CA LEU A 41 13.28 18.48 -11.68
C LEU A 41 14.24 19.24 -12.61
N LEU A 42 15.45 18.70 -12.80
CA LEU A 42 16.50 19.26 -13.65
C LEU A 42 16.05 19.41 -15.10
N MET A 43 15.26 18.45 -15.61
CA MET A 43 14.69 18.52 -16.95
C MET A 43 13.67 19.67 -17.13
N GLU A 44 13.14 20.18 -16.02
CA GLU A 44 12.19 21.31 -15.98
C GLU A 44 12.88 22.65 -15.67
N CYS A 45 14.17 22.62 -15.30
CA CYS A 45 14.94 23.81 -14.96
C CYS A 45 15.23 24.68 -16.20
N THR A 46 15.14 25.98 -16.00
CA THR A 46 15.63 27.00 -16.94
C THR A 46 17.16 26.97 -17.03
N LYS A 47 17.71 27.61 -18.07
CA LYS A 47 19.17 27.72 -18.23
C LYS A 47 19.84 28.39 -17.02
N ASP A 48 19.21 29.42 -16.46
CA ASP A 48 19.75 30.14 -15.29
C ASP A 48 19.71 29.27 -14.03
N GLU A 49 18.66 28.46 -13.85
CA GLU A 49 18.61 27.49 -12.75
C GLU A 49 19.65 26.38 -12.93
N GLN A 50 19.95 25.96 -14.16
CA GLN A 50 21.02 25.01 -14.46
C GLN A 50 22.42 25.58 -14.19
N LEU A 51 22.61 26.90 -14.12
CA LEU A 51 23.89 27.47 -13.68
C LEU A 51 24.18 27.12 -12.20
N LYS A 52 23.14 27.02 -11.36
CA LYS A 52 23.30 26.58 -9.96
C LYS A 52 23.83 25.15 -9.85
N LEU A 53 23.56 24.31 -10.85
CA LEU A 53 24.16 22.98 -10.93
C LEU A 53 25.67 23.07 -11.18
N LEU A 54 26.13 24.01 -12.02
CA LEU A 54 27.56 24.20 -12.27
C LEU A 54 28.30 24.69 -11.02
N ASP A 55 27.71 25.61 -10.27
CA ASP A 55 28.24 26.07 -8.98
C ASP A 55 28.39 24.90 -8.00
N LEU A 56 27.34 24.08 -7.88
CA LEU A 56 27.34 22.88 -7.04
C LEU A 56 28.41 21.86 -7.46
N LEU A 57 28.65 21.68 -8.76
CA LEU A 57 29.73 20.82 -9.25
C LEU A 57 31.11 21.37 -8.91
N GLY A 58 31.27 22.70 -8.93
CA GLY A 58 32.48 23.37 -8.45
C GLY A 58 32.73 23.12 -6.97
N GLU A 59 31.70 23.25 -6.14
CA GLU A 59 31.75 22.95 -4.70
C GLU A 59 32.09 21.48 -4.45
N TRP A 60 31.45 20.55 -5.16
CA TRP A 60 31.70 19.12 -5.01
C TRP A 60 33.16 18.78 -5.30
N ARG A 61 33.69 19.29 -6.41
CA ARG A 61 35.09 19.12 -6.79
C ARG A 61 36.04 19.66 -5.72
N TYR A 62 35.73 20.83 -5.16
CA TYR A 62 36.51 21.43 -4.09
C TYR A 62 36.54 20.55 -2.84
N TYR A 63 35.39 20.00 -2.42
CA TYR A 63 35.33 19.09 -1.27
C TYR A 63 36.08 17.77 -1.46
N LEU A 64 36.27 17.34 -2.70
CA LEU A 64 37.08 16.16 -3.02
C LEU A 64 38.60 16.43 -3.00
N GLY A 65 39.03 17.67 -2.70
CA GLY A 65 40.45 18.04 -2.65
C GLY A 65 41.12 18.06 -4.04
N ILE A 66 40.33 18.17 -5.11
CA ILE A 66 40.85 18.17 -6.48
C ILE A 66 41.34 19.59 -6.80
N ASN A 67 42.64 19.80 -6.59
CA ASN A 67 43.28 21.12 -6.66
C ASN A 67 43.83 21.50 -8.06
N LYS A 68 43.54 20.70 -9.09
CA LYS A 68 43.86 21.08 -10.49
C LYS A 68 43.09 22.38 -10.83
N GLU A 69 43.57 23.19 -11.77
CA GLU A 69 42.77 24.31 -12.29
C GLU A 69 41.41 23.81 -12.81
N VAL A 70 40.35 24.59 -12.54
CA VAL A 70 38.99 24.27 -12.96
C VAL A 70 38.85 24.57 -14.46
N ASP A 71 38.70 23.55 -15.29
CA ASP A 71 38.29 23.75 -16.67
C ASP A 71 36.76 23.91 -16.73
N ALA A 72 36.28 25.12 -17.00
CA ALA A 72 34.87 25.41 -17.15
C ALA A 72 34.19 24.54 -18.22
N LYS A 73 34.92 24.08 -19.25
CA LYS A 73 34.38 23.15 -20.26
C LYS A 73 34.12 21.77 -19.67
N GLU A 74 34.98 21.26 -18.79
CA GLU A 74 34.79 19.99 -18.11
C GLU A 74 33.53 20.02 -17.24
N LEU A 75 33.34 21.08 -16.43
CA LEU A 75 32.13 21.25 -15.62
C LEU A 75 30.87 21.34 -16.48
N LEU A 76 30.92 22.05 -17.61
CA LEU A 76 29.80 22.14 -18.53
C LEU A 76 29.44 20.78 -19.15
N ILE A 77 30.44 19.96 -19.49
CA ILE A 77 30.23 18.60 -20.01
C ILE A 77 29.56 17.73 -18.95
N ILE A 78 30.04 17.78 -17.70
CA ILE A 78 29.46 17.03 -16.58
C ILE A 78 28.02 17.51 -16.32
N GLY A 79 27.79 18.82 -16.23
CA GLY A 79 26.45 19.39 -16.03
C GLY A 79 25.46 18.96 -17.11
N LYS A 80 25.85 19.01 -18.38
CA LYS A 80 25.03 18.52 -19.51
C LYS A 80 24.75 17.02 -19.38
N PHE A 81 25.75 16.23 -19.01
CA PHE A 81 25.57 14.81 -18.79
C PHE A 81 24.54 14.53 -17.69
N ILE A 82 24.61 15.24 -16.55
CA ILE A 82 23.66 15.10 -15.44
C ILE A 82 22.24 15.43 -15.91
N VAL A 83 22.04 16.59 -16.55
CA VAL A 83 20.70 16.99 -17.04
C VAL A 83 20.11 15.96 -18.01
N ASN A 84 20.94 15.37 -18.87
CA ASN A 84 20.47 14.42 -19.89
C ASN A 84 20.17 13.02 -19.34
N ASN A 85 20.88 12.56 -18.30
CA ASN A 85 20.78 11.18 -17.79
C ASN A 85 20.10 11.06 -16.42
N PHE A 86 20.10 12.15 -15.64
CA PHE A 86 19.52 12.28 -14.32
C PHE A 86 18.55 13.47 -14.27
N GLY A 87 17.88 13.75 -15.40
CA GLY A 87 16.91 14.84 -15.53
C GLY A 87 15.70 14.69 -14.58
N ASP A 88 15.46 13.47 -14.09
CA ASP A 88 14.47 13.11 -13.07
C ASP A 88 14.91 13.43 -11.64
N PHE A 89 16.05 14.10 -11.45
CA PHE A 89 16.53 14.58 -10.15
C PHE A 89 16.27 16.08 -10.03
N SER A 90 16.12 16.58 -8.81
CA SER A 90 16.21 18.01 -8.50
C SER A 90 17.65 18.43 -8.21
N ILE A 91 17.93 19.74 -8.23
CA ILE A 91 19.24 20.28 -7.82
C ILE A 91 19.55 19.91 -6.36
N ASN A 92 18.54 19.91 -5.49
CA ASN A 92 18.71 19.54 -4.08
C ASN A 92 19.00 18.05 -3.92
N GLU A 93 18.48 17.18 -4.80
CA GLU A 93 18.88 15.77 -4.82
C GLU A 93 20.35 15.60 -5.25
N ILE A 94 20.84 16.37 -6.21
CA ILE A 94 22.28 16.37 -6.55
C ILE A 94 23.12 16.83 -5.36
N LYS A 95 22.66 17.87 -4.64
CA LYS A 95 23.35 18.37 -3.44
C LYS A 95 23.40 17.31 -2.34
N LEU A 96 22.28 16.63 -2.08
CA LEU A 96 22.25 15.52 -1.12
C LEU A 96 23.17 14.38 -1.56
N ALA A 97 23.16 13.99 -2.83
CA ALA A 97 24.07 12.95 -3.33
C ALA A 97 25.55 13.32 -3.12
N MET A 98 25.91 14.59 -3.38
CA MET A 98 27.23 15.13 -3.08
C MET A 98 27.54 15.00 -1.58
N GLU A 99 26.70 15.56 -0.70
CA GLU A 99 26.92 15.54 0.75
C GLU A 99 27.01 14.12 1.31
N MET A 100 26.18 13.21 0.82
CA MET A 100 26.19 11.80 1.23
C MET A 100 27.43 11.07 0.73
N SER A 101 27.94 11.40 -0.46
CA SER A 101 29.21 10.84 -0.94
C SER A 101 30.37 11.28 -0.05
N ILE A 102 30.49 12.58 0.22
CA ILE A 102 31.55 13.15 1.06
C ILE A 102 31.53 12.55 2.46
N ASN A 103 30.35 12.26 3.01
CA ASN A 103 30.18 11.65 4.32
C ASN A 103 30.20 10.10 4.32
N PHE A 104 30.54 9.45 3.20
CA PHE A 104 30.58 7.99 3.06
C PHE A 104 29.28 7.29 3.46
N LYS A 105 28.13 7.91 3.18
CA LYS A 105 26.80 7.36 3.48
C LYS A 105 26.21 6.52 2.34
N LEU A 106 26.79 6.60 1.16
CA LEU A 106 26.38 5.81 0.00
C LEU A 106 27.19 4.51 -0.06
N ASP A 107 26.51 3.42 -0.41
CA ASP A 107 27.12 2.09 -0.55
C ASP A 107 27.84 1.97 -1.91
N VAL A 108 28.93 2.72 -2.04
CA VAL A 108 29.73 2.81 -3.26
C VAL A 108 31.15 3.23 -2.94
N GLU A 109 32.12 2.79 -3.75
CA GLU A 109 33.49 3.28 -3.64
C GLU A 109 33.54 4.77 -3.99
N ASN A 110 33.80 5.60 -2.98
CA ASN A 110 33.94 7.04 -3.16
C ASN A 110 35.41 7.41 -3.38
N ASN A 111 35.92 7.16 -4.59
CA ASN A 111 37.29 7.51 -4.98
C ASN A 111 37.33 8.19 -6.37
N PRO A 112 37.59 9.50 -6.45
CA PRO A 112 37.67 10.21 -7.72
C PRO A 112 39.01 10.06 -8.45
N TYR A 113 40.02 9.39 -7.87
CA TYR A 113 41.37 9.24 -8.46
C TYR A 113 41.98 10.58 -8.96
N ASN A 114 41.86 11.64 -8.16
CA ASN A 114 42.29 13.01 -8.49
C ASN A 114 41.63 13.65 -9.73
N GLN A 115 40.55 13.07 -10.25
CA GLN A 115 39.83 13.62 -11.40
C GLN A 115 38.32 13.68 -11.14
N PHE A 116 37.75 14.88 -11.27
CA PHE A 116 36.30 15.06 -11.20
C PHE A 116 35.71 14.72 -12.56
N SER A 117 35.36 13.45 -12.76
CA SER A 117 34.93 12.90 -14.05
C SER A 117 33.42 12.65 -14.10
N VAL A 118 32.89 12.58 -15.31
CA VAL A 118 31.51 12.10 -15.57
C VAL A 118 31.27 10.73 -14.95
N PHE A 119 32.25 9.83 -15.05
CA PHE A 119 32.16 8.48 -14.50
C PHE A 119 32.01 8.48 -12.97
N TYR A 120 32.82 9.31 -12.29
CA TYR A 120 32.72 9.47 -10.84
C TYR A 120 31.33 9.98 -10.43
N VAL A 121 30.86 11.06 -11.06
CA VAL A 121 29.54 11.64 -10.77
C VAL A 121 28.42 10.64 -11.04
N ALA A 122 28.45 9.93 -12.17
CA ALA A 122 27.45 8.93 -12.51
C ALA A 122 27.39 7.79 -11.48
N THR A 123 28.56 7.33 -11.01
CA THR A 123 28.67 6.29 -9.98
C THR A 123 27.98 6.73 -8.68
N ILE A 124 28.25 7.96 -8.21
CA ILE A 124 27.60 8.50 -7.00
C ILE A 124 26.09 8.71 -7.21
N LEU A 125 25.67 9.29 -8.33
CA LEU A 125 24.26 9.57 -8.58
C LEU A 125 23.42 8.30 -8.71
N ASN A 126 23.98 7.23 -9.28
CA ASN A 126 23.32 5.92 -9.29
C ASN A 126 23.19 5.34 -7.88
N ALA A 127 24.24 5.39 -7.07
CA ALA A 127 24.17 4.95 -5.67
C ALA A 127 23.13 5.75 -4.87
N TYR A 128 23.05 7.07 -5.08
CA TYR A 128 21.99 7.90 -4.51
C TYR A 128 20.60 7.53 -5.04
N LYS A 129 20.45 7.22 -6.33
CA LYS A 129 19.18 6.79 -6.92
C LYS A 129 18.60 5.59 -6.18
N ASP A 130 19.44 4.59 -5.92
CA ASP A 130 19.07 3.38 -5.19
C ASP A 130 18.75 3.68 -3.73
N TYR A 131 19.55 4.53 -3.09
CA TYR A 131 19.33 4.99 -1.72
C TYR A 131 17.97 5.70 -1.58
N ARG A 132 17.71 6.69 -2.44
CA ARG A 132 16.44 7.42 -2.52
C ARG A 132 15.27 6.47 -2.75
N ALA A 133 15.39 5.52 -3.67
CA ALA A 133 14.31 4.57 -3.97
C ALA A 133 13.91 3.75 -2.73
N LYS A 134 14.88 3.31 -1.92
CA LYS A 134 14.61 2.60 -0.65
C LYS A 134 13.80 3.46 0.32
N ILE A 135 14.18 4.74 0.48
CA ILE A 135 13.45 5.68 1.36
C ILE A 135 12.05 5.98 0.81
N MET A 136 11.94 6.34 -0.47
CA MET A 136 10.66 6.70 -1.08
C MET A 136 9.67 5.53 -1.05
N ASN A 137 10.11 4.31 -1.36
CA ASN A 137 9.25 3.13 -1.29
C ASN A 137 8.72 2.89 0.13
N LYS A 138 9.56 3.08 1.15
CA LYS A 138 9.15 2.97 2.55
C LYS A 138 8.15 4.05 2.94
N VAL A 139 8.43 5.31 2.61
CA VAL A 139 7.57 6.46 2.92
C VAL A 139 6.20 6.32 2.24
N VAL A 140 6.18 5.98 0.95
CA VAL A 140 4.96 5.76 0.18
C VAL A 140 4.15 4.58 0.73
N TYR A 141 4.81 3.50 1.14
CA TYR A 141 4.13 2.36 1.77
C TYR A 141 3.42 2.76 3.07
N GLU A 142 4.11 3.46 3.98
CA GLU A 142 3.53 3.89 5.25
C GLU A 142 2.44 4.95 5.07
N TYR A 143 2.62 5.89 4.14
CA TYR A 143 1.56 6.83 3.75
C TYR A 143 0.30 6.10 3.28
N ASN A 144 0.44 5.18 2.33
CA ASN A 144 -0.71 4.44 1.79
C ASN A 144 -1.39 3.57 2.85
N LYS A 145 -0.62 3.00 3.78
CA LYS A 145 -1.16 2.25 4.92
C LYS A 145 -2.01 3.14 5.82
N GLU A 146 -1.55 4.35 6.11
CA GLU A 146 -2.27 5.33 6.93
C GLU A 146 -3.52 5.86 6.24
N VAL A 147 -3.44 6.17 4.94
CA VAL A 147 -4.60 6.55 4.12
C VAL A 147 -5.67 5.45 4.18
N ARG A 148 -5.28 4.19 3.92
CA ARG A 148 -6.21 3.04 4.01
C ARG A 148 -6.80 2.86 5.41
N ARG A 149 -6.02 3.15 6.47
CA ARG A 149 -6.51 3.09 7.86
C ARG A 149 -7.60 4.14 8.08
N LYS A 150 -7.34 5.39 7.67
CA LYS A 150 -8.32 6.50 7.77
C LYS A 150 -9.56 6.26 6.92
N GLU A 151 -9.40 5.72 5.71
CA GLU A 151 -10.53 5.33 4.86
C GLU A 151 -11.38 4.25 5.52
N LYS A 152 -10.76 3.21 6.09
CA LYS A 152 -11.47 2.18 6.86
C LYS A 152 -12.19 2.76 8.07
N GLU A 153 -11.56 3.66 8.81
CA GLU A 153 -12.17 4.32 9.97
C GLU A 153 -13.35 5.20 9.57
N ALA A 154 -13.22 5.96 8.48
CA ALA A 154 -14.31 6.76 7.92
C ALA A 154 -15.47 5.88 7.40
N MET A 155 -15.17 4.69 6.87
CA MET A 155 -16.18 3.72 6.43
C MET A 155 -16.77 2.89 7.58
N ALA A 156 -16.18 2.92 8.78
CA ALA A 156 -16.65 2.16 9.94
C ALA A 156 -17.69 2.91 10.78
N THR A 157 -18.47 3.80 10.18
CA THR A 157 -19.63 4.39 10.86
C THR A 157 -20.70 3.32 11.10
N PRO A 158 -21.48 3.38 12.20
CA PRO A 158 -22.56 2.43 12.47
C PRO A 158 -23.55 2.29 11.30
N GLU A 159 -23.86 3.39 10.62
CA GLU A 159 -24.68 3.43 9.40
C GLU A 159 -24.07 2.60 8.26
N ASN A 160 -22.79 2.83 7.94
CA ASN A 160 -22.10 2.11 6.87
C ASN A 160 -21.90 0.64 7.20
N LEU A 161 -21.64 0.29 8.46
CA LEU A 161 -21.54 -1.09 8.92
C LEU A 161 -22.88 -1.82 8.82
N ALA A 162 -23.98 -1.17 9.22
CA ALA A 162 -25.32 -1.72 9.06
C ALA A 162 -25.67 -1.91 7.57
N LYS A 163 -25.30 -0.97 6.70
CA LYS A 163 -25.47 -1.09 5.26
C LYS A 163 -24.67 -2.27 4.69
N GLN A 164 -23.39 -2.40 5.02
CA GLN A 164 -22.55 -3.50 4.57
C GLN A 164 -23.06 -4.86 5.07
N MET A 165 -23.55 -4.95 6.31
CA MET A 165 -24.14 -6.18 6.83
C MET A 165 -25.43 -6.54 6.09
N ARG A 166 -26.28 -5.56 5.75
CA ARG A 166 -27.47 -5.78 4.90
C ARG A 166 -27.10 -6.31 3.52
N GLU A 167 -26.10 -5.71 2.88
CA GLU A 167 -25.61 -6.15 1.56
C GLU A 167 -25.02 -7.56 1.61
N LEU A 168 -24.22 -7.88 2.64
CA LEU A 168 -23.67 -9.21 2.87
C LEU A 168 -24.78 -10.25 3.05
N ILE A 169 -25.73 -10.01 3.95
CA ILE A 169 -26.83 -10.94 4.22
C ILE A 169 -27.69 -11.15 2.98
N ARG A 170 -27.97 -10.08 2.20
CA ARG A 170 -28.71 -10.20 0.93
C ARG A 170 -27.95 -11.07 -0.06
N SER A 171 -26.66 -10.83 -0.27
CA SER A 171 -25.83 -11.62 -1.18
C SER A 171 -25.79 -13.10 -0.80
N GLU A 172 -25.63 -13.41 0.50
CA GLU A 172 -25.61 -14.79 0.99
C GLU A 172 -26.98 -15.46 0.88
N TYR A 173 -28.07 -14.72 1.12
CA TYR A 173 -29.43 -15.23 0.96
C TYR A 173 -29.74 -15.55 -0.51
N ASP A 174 -29.37 -14.66 -1.43
CA ASP A 174 -29.55 -14.87 -2.87
C ASP A 174 -28.74 -16.08 -3.36
N GLN A 175 -27.51 -16.25 -2.85
CA GLN A 175 -26.70 -17.44 -3.15
C GLN A 175 -27.32 -18.71 -2.58
N TYR A 176 -27.83 -18.64 -1.35
CA TYR A 176 -28.52 -19.76 -0.70
C TYR A 176 -29.77 -20.20 -1.47
N LEU A 177 -30.58 -19.27 -1.99
CA LEU A 177 -31.73 -19.60 -2.82
C LEU A 177 -31.32 -20.31 -4.13
N LYS A 178 -30.14 -20.00 -4.66
CA LYS A 178 -29.64 -20.56 -5.92
C LYS A 178 -29.03 -21.96 -5.73
N ASP A 179 -28.18 -22.11 -4.73
CA ASP A 179 -27.31 -23.28 -4.57
C ASP A 179 -27.71 -24.17 -3.38
N GLY A 180 -28.64 -23.71 -2.53
CA GLY A 180 -29.02 -24.39 -1.29
C GLY A 180 -27.94 -24.34 -0.21
N GLU A 181 -26.93 -23.48 -0.38
CA GLU A 181 -25.76 -23.41 0.50
C GLU A 181 -25.43 -21.98 0.90
N VAL A 182 -24.98 -21.81 2.15
CA VAL A 182 -24.49 -20.54 2.68
C VAL A 182 -22.97 -20.59 2.79
N TYR A 183 -22.30 -19.55 2.30
CA TYR A 183 -20.85 -19.42 2.34
C TYR A 183 -20.45 -18.31 3.31
N ASP A 184 -20.77 -18.51 4.60
CA ASP A 184 -20.56 -17.53 5.66
C ASP A 184 -19.07 -17.30 5.96
N THR A 185 -18.47 -16.44 5.15
CA THR A 185 -17.04 -16.13 5.16
C THR A 185 -16.66 -15.49 6.49
N PHE A 186 -15.64 -16.05 7.15
CA PHE A 186 -15.24 -15.71 8.53
C PHE A 186 -16.35 -15.85 9.58
N SER A 187 -17.45 -16.53 9.25
CA SER A 187 -18.63 -16.68 10.10
C SER A 187 -19.27 -15.36 10.55
N ALA A 188 -19.15 -14.34 9.70
CA ALA A 188 -19.65 -13.00 9.97
C ALA A 188 -21.15 -13.01 10.26
N MET A 189 -21.92 -13.75 9.45
CA MET A 189 -23.37 -13.82 9.56
C MET A 189 -23.82 -14.65 10.77
N PHE A 190 -23.22 -15.82 10.99
CA PHE A 190 -23.49 -16.64 12.18
C PHE A 190 -23.20 -15.84 13.46
N ASN A 191 -22.06 -15.15 13.53
CA ASN A 191 -21.68 -14.37 14.70
C ASN A 191 -22.64 -13.19 14.92
N TYR A 192 -23.05 -12.50 13.85
CA TYR A 192 -24.04 -11.41 13.94
C TYR A 192 -25.38 -11.93 14.44
N LEU A 193 -25.96 -12.95 13.79
CA LEU A 193 -27.26 -13.51 14.17
C LEU A 193 -27.26 -14.10 15.57
N ARG A 194 -26.14 -14.73 15.99
CA ARG A 194 -25.93 -15.21 17.35
C ARG A 194 -25.87 -14.07 18.36
N LYS A 195 -25.11 -13.01 18.09
CA LYS A 195 -25.03 -11.80 18.96
C LYS A 195 -26.42 -11.21 19.17
N GLN A 196 -27.22 -11.18 18.10
CA GLN A 196 -28.60 -10.70 18.11
C GLN A 196 -29.62 -11.73 18.66
N LYS A 197 -29.17 -12.90 19.12
CA LYS A 197 -30.00 -13.98 19.66
C LYS A 197 -31.11 -14.45 18.72
N ARG A 198 -30.82 -14.49 17.42
CA ARG A 198 -31.78 -14.86 16.35
C ARG A 198 -31.62 -16.29 15.84
N LEU A 199 -30.56 -16.97 16.24
CA LEU A 199 -30.35 -18.38 15.93
C LEU A 199 -30.97 -19.26 17.00
N ASP A 200 -31.60 -20.36 16.58
CA ASP A 200 -31.85 -21.47 17.49
C ASP A 200 -30.52 -22.16 17.78
N LEU A 201 -30.17 -22.22 19.07
CA LEU A 201 -28.96 -22.87 19.58
C LEU A 201 -29.33 -23.94 20.62
N SER A 202 -30.52 -24.52 20.50
CA SER A 202 -30.95 -25.69 21.25
C SER A 202 -29.95 -26.86 21.07
N LYS A 203 -29.94 -27.80 22.03
CA LYS A 203 -29.09 -29.00 21.92
C LYS A 203 -29.44 -29.83 20.69
N GLU A 204 -30.72 -29.88 20.33
CA GLU A 204 -31.23 -30.57 19.15
C GLU A 204 -30.66 -29.94 17.87
N MET A 205 -30.81 -28.62 17.69
CA MET A 205 -30.23 -27.89 16.56
C MET A 205 -28.69 -28.02 16.51
N GLY A 206 -28.03 -27.98 17.67
CA GLY A 206 -26.58 -28.17 17.76
C GLY A 206 -26.11 -29.54 17.28
N ASN A 207 -26.87 -30.60 17.58
CA ASN A 207 -26.58 -31.95 17.11
C ASN A 207 -26.78 -32.07 15.60
N GLU A 208 -27.88 -31.53 15.07
CA GLU A 208 -28.14 -31.50 13.62
C GLU A 208 -27.05 -30.75 12.85
N ALA A 209 -26.67 -29.56 13.34
CA ALA A 209 -25.61 -28.75 12.74
C ALA A 209 -24.27 -29.49 12.72
N LEU A 210 -23.94 -30.19 13.81
CA LEU A 210 -22.71 -30.97 13.90
C LEU A 210 -22.71 -32.17 12.95
N GLU A 211 -23.84 -32.86 12.82
CA GLU A 211 -24.01 -33.97 11.89
C GLU A 211 -23.89 -33.50 10.43
N TYR A 212 -24.57 -32.40 10.07
CA TYR A 212 -24.42 -31.75 8.78
C TYR A 212 -22.95 -31.40 8.50
N GLY A 213 -22.28 -30.78 9.48
CA GLY A 213 -20.87 -30.38 9.34
C GLY A 213 -19.92 -31.56 9.13
N LYS A 214 -20.12 -32.67 9.84
CA LYS A 214 -19.36 -33.92 9.66
C LYS A 214 -19.54 -34.50 8.26
N ASN A 215 -20.78 -34.56 7.78
CA ASN A 215 -21.10 -35.10 6.46
C ASN A 215 -20.51 -34.24 5.34
N LYS A 216 -20.67 -32.91 5.44
CA LYS A 216 -20.16 -31.96 4.45
C LYS A 216 -18.63 -31.92 4.39
N ALA A 217 -17.97 -31.86 5.55
CA ALA A 217 -16.51 -31.89 5.63
C ALA A 217 -15.95 -33.20 5.04
N SER A 218 -16.59 -34.34 5.32
CA SER A 218 -16.16 -35.63 4.77
C SER A 218 -16.31 -35.68 3.24
N ASN A 219 -17.40 -35.12 2.70
CA ASN A 219 -17.63 -35.03 1.25
C ASN A 219 -16.66 -34.06 0.54
N GLU A 220 -16.24 -32.99 1.20
CA GLU A 220 -15.26 -32.06 0.62
C GLU A 220 -13.84 -32.65 0.66
N ILE A 221 -13.48 -33.31 1.76
CA ILE A 221 -12.20 -34.03 1.90
C ILE A 221 -12.08 -35.14 0.85
N SER A 222 -13.17 -35.86 0.55
CA SER A 222 -13.14 -36.93 -0.45
C SER A 222 -13.10 -36.42 -1.90
N LYS A 223 -13.62 -35.21 -2.16
CA LYS A 223 -13.60 -34.59 -3.50
C LYS A 223 -12.30 -33.84 -3.82
N ASN A 224 -11.61 -33.32 -2.80
CA ASN A 224 -10.35 -32.61 -3.00
C ASN A 224 -9.18 -33.60 -3.06
N ASN A 225 -8.33 -33.50 -4.08
CA ASN A 225 -7.09 -34.28 -4.16
C ASN A 225 -6.23 -34.02 -2.91
N LEU A 226 -5.55 -35.06 -2.42
CA LEU A 226 -4.71 -35.05 -1.20
C LEU A 226 -3.78 -33.81 -1.11
N TYR A 227 -3.31 -33.33 -2.27
CA TYR A 227 -2.44 -32.16 -2.42
C TYR A 227 -3.07 -30.82 -1.97
N THR A 228 -4.36 -30.62 -2.20
CA THR A 228 -5.10 -29.40 -1.81
C THR A 228 -5.33 -29.33 -0.29
N LEU A 229 -5.52 -30.48 0.36
CA LEU A 229 -5.66 -30.59 1.82
C LEU A 229 -4.33 -30.37 2.55
N TYR A 230 -3.20 -30.77 1.96
CA TYR A 230 -1.87 -30.49 2.53
C TYR A 230 -1.49 -29.00 2.46
N ARG A 231 -2.00 -28.27 1.46
CA ARG A 231 -1.72 -26.83 1.28
C ARG A 231 -2.62 -25.93 2.13
N ASN A 232 -3.89 -26.32 2.31
CA ASN A 232 -4.81 -25.66 3.24
C ASN A 232 -4.69 -26.29 4.62
N LYS A 233 -3.93 -25.68 5.54
CA LYS A 233 -3.77 -26.10 6.95
C LYS A 233 -5.08 -26.01 7.78
N GLU A 234 -6.25 -26.10 7.17
CA GLU A 234 -7.51 -26.10 7.90
C GLU A 234 -7.73 -27.51 8.47
N SER A 235 -7.79 -27.63 9.80
CA SER A 235 -8.05 -28.91 10.44
C SER A 235 -9.46 -29.40 10.07
N ARG A 236 -9.64 -30.73 10.07
CA ARG A 236 -10.96 -31.35 9.87
C ARG A 236 -12.01 -30.76 10.83
N ASP A 237 -11.63 -30.51 12.08
CA ASP A 237 -12.53 -29.95 13.09
C ASP A 237 -12.95 -28.52 12.74
N ASN A 238 -12.05 -27.70 12.17
CA ASN A 238 -12.40 -26.36 11.71
C ASN A 238 -13.40 -26.38 10.55
N LEU A 239 -13.22 -27.30 9.60
CA LEU A 239 -14.16 -27.56 8.50
C LEU A 239 -15.55 -27.96 9.01
N ILE A 240 -15.60 -28.92 9.96
CA ILE A 240 -16.84 -29.36 10.59
C ILE A 240 -17.55 -28.17 11.26
N ASN A 241 -16.82 -27.40 12.06
CA ASN A 241 -17.37 -26.25 12.77
C ASN A 241 -17.81 -25.12 11.84
N ARG A 242 -17.13 -24.93 10.70
CA ARG A 242 -17.56 -23.99 9.65
C ARG A 242 -18.91 -24.40 9.08
N TYR A 243 -19.06 -25.65 8.66
CA TYR A 243 -20.31 -26.13 8.08
C TYR A 243 -21.47 -26.22 9.08
N ALA A 244 -21.18 -26.56 10.34
CA ALA A 244 -22.18 -26.50 11.39
C ALA A 244 -22.74 -25.08 11.58
N ARG A 245 -21.88 -24.06 11.58
CA ARG A 245 -22.31 -22.65 11.64
C ARG A 245 -23.14 -22.25 10.43
N CYS A 246 -22.73 -22.66 9.23
CA CYS A 246 -23.50 -22.41 8.00
C CYS A 246 -24.89 -23.05 8.07
N TYR A 247 -25.01 -24.27 8.59
CA TYR A 247 -26.29 -24.96 8.78
C TYR A 247 -27.25 -24.17 9.68
N CYS A 248 -26.75 -23.63 10.81
CA CYS A 248 -27.58 -22.79 11.67
C CYS A 248 -28.11 -21.55 10.94
N VAL A 249 -27.32 -20.97 10.05
CA VAL A 249 -27.75 -19.83 9.24
C VAL A 249 -28.75 -20.25 8.15
N MET A 250 -28.53 -21.39 7.50
CA MET A 250 -29.48 -21.95 6.53
C MET A 250 -30.86 -22.17 7.18
N LYS A 251 -30.90 -22.74 8.39
CA LYS A 251 -32.15 -22.91 9.15
C LYS A 251 -32.81 -21.60 9.53
N TYR A 252 -32.02 -20.56 9.77
CA TYR A 252 -32.55 -19.22 9.97
C TYR A 252 -33.18 -18.68 8.68
N PHE A 253 -32.53 -18.86 7.53
CA PHE A 253 -33.05 -18.46 6.22
C PHE A 253 -34.31 -19.23 5.80
N ASP A 254 -34.39 -20.53 6.08
CA ASP A 254 -35.59 -21.35 5.86
C ASP A 254 -36.84 -20.77 6.54
N ASN A 255 -36.65 -20.17 7.72
CA ASN A 255 -37.74 -19.70 8.56
C ASN A 255 -38.05 -18.20 8.41
N ASN A 256 -37.25 -17.45 7.64
CA ASN A 256 -37.34 -15.99 7.58
C ASN A 256 -37.22 -15.46 6.14
N LYS A 257 -38.05 -14.47 5.80
CA LYS A 257 -37.94 -13.77 4.52
C LYS A 257 -36.83 -12.73 4.59
N ILE A 258 -36.08 -12.58 3.50
CA ILE A 258 -34.94 -11.63 3.43
C ILE A 258 -35.32 -10.21 3.86
N GLU A 259 -36.47 -9.69 3.43
CA GLU A 259 -36.88 -8.32 3.77
C GLU A 259 -37.15 -8.14 5.28
N ASP A 260 -37.56 -9.18 5.99
CA ASP A 260 -37.75 -9.14 7.43
C ASP A 260 -36.39 -9.18 8.14
N ILE A 261 -35.45 -9.99 7.66
CA ILE A 261 -34.09 -10.06 8.19
C ILE A 261 -33.40 -8.69 8.05
N LEU A 262 -33.49 -8.05 6.89
CA LEU A 262 -32.78 -6.79 6.60
C LEU A 262 -33.31 -5.60 7.40
N LYS A 263 -34.62 -5.54 7.66
CA LYS A 263 -35.23 -4.48 8.49
C LYS A 263 -34.75 -4.52 9.94
N LEU A 264 -34.36 -5.70 10.42
CA LEU A 264 -33.89 -5.89 11.77
C LEU A 264 -32.41 -5.50 11.96
N ILE A 265 -31.72 -5.10 10.89
CA ILE A 265 -30.30 -4.67 10.93
C ILE A 265 -30.28 -3.15 11.03
N THR A 266 -29.88 -2.66 12.19
CA THR A 266 -29.88 -1.23 12.49
C THR A 266 -28.50 -0.74 12.88
N GLU A 267 -28.29 0.57 12.82
CA GLU A 267 -27.02 1.20 13.17
C GLU A 267 -26.65 0.93 14.63
N ASN A 268 -27.65 0.82 15.51
CA ASN A 268 -27.48 0.50 16.94
C ASN A 268 -26.81 -0.86 17.19
N ASP A 269 -26.81 -1.78 16.21
CA ASP A 269 -26.13 -3.07 16.33
C ASP A 269 -24.58 -2.93 16.31
N PHE A 270 -24.10 -1.77 15.85
CA PHE A 270 -22.70 -1.46 15.55
C PHE A 270 -22.16 -0.26 16.36
N VAL A 271 -22.86 0.15 17.41
CA VAL A 271 -22.43 1.16 18.40
C VAL A 271 -21.72 0.49 19.58
#